data_AF-A0A535LH14-F1
#
_entry.id   AF-A0A535LH14-F1
#
_cell.length_a   1.000
_cell.length_b   1.000
_cell.length_c   1.000
_cell.angle_alpha   90.00
_cell.angle_beta   90.00
_cell.angle_gamma   90.00
#
_symmetry.space_group_name_H-M   'P 1'
#
loop_
_entity.id
_entity.type
_entity.pdbx_description
1 polymer ?
#
loop_
_entity_poly.entity_id
_entity_poly.type
_entity_poly.pdbx_seq_one_letter_code
_entity_poly.pdbx_strand_id
1 'polypeptide(L)' 'LGIPASGKHVRWDAVDVYRVADGKIAEEWAADDLLAFVYGVGAYTPPWLAQKS' A
#
# COMPACT_ATOMS: atom_id res chain seq x y z
N LEU A 1 11.30 -1.17 -1.58
CA LEU A 1 11.38 0.32 -1.66
C LEU A 1 12.55 0.94 -0.89
N GLY A 2 13.22 0.25 0.05
CA GLY A 2 14.41 0.80 0.72
C GLY A 2 14.15 2.00 1.63
N ILE A 3 12.89 2.27 1.99
CA ILE A 3 12.47 3.36 2.86
C ILE A 3 12.83 2.98 4.31
N PRO A 4 13.58 3.80 5.06
CA PRO A 4 13.84 3.56 6.48
C PRO A 4 12.55 3.50 7.30
N ALA A 5 12.58 2.78 8.43
CA ALA A 5 11.42 2.68 9.32
C ALA A 5 11.00 4.07 9.84
N SER A 6 9.76 4.46 9.58
CA SER A 6 9.23 5.77 9.99
C SER A 6 8.65 5.79 11.41
N GLY A 7 8.34 4.62 11.98
CA GLY A 7 7.65 4.48 13.26
C GLY A 7 6.18 4.95 13.26
N LYS A 8 5.63 5.34 12.10
CA LYS A 8 4.27 5.84 11.97
C LYS A 8 3.28 4.69 11.80
N HIS A 9 2.11 4.83 12.43
CA HIS A 9 0.96 4.00 12.07
C HIS A 9 0.42 4.46 10.71
N VAL A 10 0.27 3.53 9.76
CA VAL A 10 -0.22 3.82 8.41
C VAL A 10 -1.42 2.93 8.09
N ARG A 11 -2.29 3.42 7.23
CA ARG A 11 -3.45 2.70 6.69
C ARG A 11 -3.46 2.92 5.19
N TRP A 12 -3.70 1.87 4.42
CA TRP A 12 -3.94 1.90 3.00
C TRP A 12 -5.03 0.87 2.66
N ASP A 13 -5.64 1.02 1.49
CA ASP A 13 -6.58 0.04 0.95
C ASP A 13 -5.85 -0.86 -0.06
N ALA A 14 -6.32 -2.08 -0.23
CA ALA A 14 -5.75 -3.06 -1.14
C ALA A 14 -6.85 -3.92 -1.76
N VAL A 15 -6.55 -4.50 -2.92
CA VAL A 15 -7.36 -5.52 -3.58
C VAL A 15 -6.48 -6.72 -3.88
N ASP A 16 -6.90 -7.87 -3.35
CA ASP A 16 -6.21 -9.14 -3.56
C ASP A 16 -7.13 -10.12 -4.28
N VAL A 17 -6.60 -10.72 -5.35
CA VAL A 17 -7.29 -11.76 -6.13
C VAL A 17 -6.58 -13.08 -5.90
N TYR A 18 -7.32 -14.06 -5.38
CA TYR A 18 -6.80 -15.38 -5.10
C TYR A 18 -7.38 -16.43 -6.05
N ARG A 19 -6.51 -17.30 -6.57
CA ARG A 19 -6.94 -18.58 -7.15
C ARG A 19 -6.84 -19.66 -6.09
N VAL A 20 -7.95 -20.32 -5.78
CA VAL A 20 -8.02 -21.43 -4.81
C VAL A 20 -8.10 -22.76 -5.55
N ALA A 21 -7.26 -23.72 -5.17
CA ALA A 21 -7.27 -25.11 -5.66
C ALA A 21 -7.02 -26.06 -4.49
N ASP A 22 -7.72 -27.19 -4.44
CA ASP A 22 -7.61 -28.20 -3.38
C ASP A 22 -7.74 -27.62 -1.95
N GLY A 23 -8.61 -26.62 -1.79
CA GLY A 23 -8.85 -25.95 -0.51
C GLY A 23 -7.72 -25.02 -0.04
N LYS A 24 -6.74 -24.70 -0.92
CA LYS A 24 -5.59 -23.83 -0.63
C LYS A 24 -5.47 -22.71 -1.65
N ILE A 25 -4.85 -21.59 -1.26
CA ILE A 25 -4.45 -20.54 -2.20
C ILE A 25 -3.31 -21.11 -3.06
N ALA A 26 -3.52 -21.14 -4.37
CA ALA A 26 -2.54 -21.61 -5.34
C ALA A 26 -1.80 -20.43 -5.99
N GLU A 27 -2.48 -19.29 -6.19
CA GLU A 27 -1.93 -18.05 -6.74
C GLU A 27 -2.58 -16.82 -6.09
N GLU A 28 -1.85 -15.71 -6.07
CA GLU A 28 -2.28 -14.40 -5.58
C GLU A 28 -1.80 -13.31 -6.56
N TRP A 29 -2.70 -12.37 -6.85
CA TRP A 29 -2.36 -11.08 -7.45
C TRP A 29 -2.86 -9.97 -6.54
N ALA A 30 -1.93 -9.20 -6.01
CA ALA A 30 -2.20 -8.11 -5.08
C ALA A 30 -2.05 -6.75 -5.76
N ALA A 31 -2.92 -5.81 -5.39
CA ALA A 31 -2.88 -4.42 -5.81
C ALA A 31 -3.10 -3.51 -4.60
N ASP A 32 -1.99 -3.03 -4.02
CA ASP A 32 -1.99 -2.05 -2.94
C ASP A 32 -2.15 -0.62 -3.47
N ASP A 33 -2.86 0.24 -2.74
CA ASP A 33 -2.70 1.69 -2.86
C ASP A 33 -1.34 2.11 -2.30
N LEU A 34 -0.30 1.87 -3.11
CA LEU A 34 1.07 2.18 -2.75
C LEU A 34 1.29 3.68 -2.56
N LEU A 35 0.48 4.54 -3.21
CA LEU A 35 0.57 5.98 -3.03
C LEU A 35 0.16 6.38 -1.61
N ALA A 36 -0.96 5.87 -1.10
CA ALA A 36 -1.37 6.09 0.28
C ALA A 36 -0.32 5.58 1.27
N PHE A 37 0.30 4.43 0.99
CA PHE A 37 1.38 3.89 1.83
C PHE A 37 2.60 4.81 1.86
N VAL A 38 3.17 5.17 0.70
CA VAL A 38 4.40 6.00 0.66
C VAL A 38 4.17 7.41 1.20
N TYR A 39 2.95 7.93 1.08
CA TYR A 39 2.53 9.16 1.75
C TYR A 39 2.46 9.00 3.28
N GLY A 40 1.81 7.94 3.77
CA GLY A 40 1.68 7.67 5.19
C GLY A 40 3.03 7.51 5.90
N VAL A 41 3.99 6.84 5.26
CA VAL A 41 5.36 6.71 5.82
C VAL A 41 6.19 7.98 5.66
N GLY A 42 5.72 8.96 4.88
CA GLY A 42 6.39 10.24 4.65
C GLY A 42 7.52 10.19 3.61
N ALA A 43 7.55 9.17 2.77
CA ALA A 43 8.55 9.03 1.71
C ALA A 43 8.22 9.90 0.49
N TYR A 44 6.94 10.20 0.26
CA TYR A 44 6.50 11.02 -0.86
C TYR A 44 5.18 11.73 -0.55
N THR A 45 5.10 13.04 -0.83
CA THR A 45 3.85 13.80 -0.76
C THR A 45 3.45 14.19 -2.18
N PRO A 46 2.31 13.68 -2.72
CA PRO A 46 1.85 14.11 -4.02
C PRO A 46 1.43 15.59 -3.98
N PRO A 47 1.66 16.36 -5.06
CA PRO A 47 1.49 17.81 -5.05
C PRO A 47 0.05 18.26 -4.76
N TRP A 48 -0.95 17.48 -5.20
CA TRP A 48 -2.36 17.78 -4.94
C TRP A 48 -2.79 17.58 -3.47
N LEU A 49 -1.99 16.89 -2.65
CA LEU A 49 -2.22 16.81 -1.20
C LEU A 49 -1.44 17.89 -0.44
N ALA A 50 -0.32 18.38 -0.97
CA ALA A 50 0.46 19.47 -0.37
C ALA A 50 -0.27 20.84 -0.43
N GLN A 51 -1.21 21.00 -1.34
CA GLN A 51 -1.92 22.26 -1.58
C GLN A 51 -3.14 22.50 -0.66
N LYS A 52 -3.41 21.62 0.31
CA LYS A 52 -4.44 21.88 1.33
C LYS A 52 -3.93 22.91 2.34
N SER A 53 -4.15 24.19 2.02
CA SER A 53 -4.17 25.33 2.95
C SER A 53 -5.55 25.52 3.56
#